data_AF-A0A3C1WCY3-F1
#
_entry.id   AF-A0A3C1WCY3-F1
#
_cell.length_a   1.000
_cell.length_b   1.000
_cell.length_c   1.000
_cell.angle_alpha   90.00
_cell.angle_beta   90.00
_cell.angle_gamma   90.00
#
_symmetry.space_group_name_H-M   'P 1'
#
loop_
_entity.id
_entity.type
_entity.pdbx_description
1 polymer ?
#
loop_
_entity_poly.entity_id
_entity_poly.type
_entity_poly.pdbx_seq_one_letter_code
_entity_poly.pdbx_strand_id
1 'polypeptide(L)'
;VQKEKIIGTKVVFPDLTFKEKMPISMGNTQIELMHIGASHSPDDIQLWLPQQKILISGDTAFNERMLPIFSHTNAAAWIETWDKIEALEPALIIPGHGEPTDLATITKFTKDYLVYMRTEVEKVIDDDGGLYEAYSIDQSMFRNRGTFRELHKQNAERIFKQMEFE
;
A
#
# COMPACT_ATOMS: atom_id res chain seq x y z
N VAL A 1 2.79 24.10 9.71
CA VAL A 1 2.89 24.56 8.30
C VAL A 1 1.68 24.16 7.43
N GLN A 2 0.70 23.35 7.89
CA GLN A 2 -0.48 22.98 7.05
C GLN A 2 -1.86 23.46 7.55
N LYS A 3 -1.99 24.00 8.77
CA LYS A 3 -3.31 24.41 9.32
C LYS A 3 -4.04 25.48 8.50
N GLU A 4 -3.30 26.37 7.84
CA GLU A 4 -3.88 27.41 6.99
C GLU A 4 -4.41 26.86 5.66
N LYS A 5 -3.85 25.75 5.16
CA LYS A 5 -4.23 25.16 3.86
C LYS A 5 -5.57 24.42 3.89
N ILE A 6 -6.06 24.06 5.08
CA ILE A 6 -7.35 23.37 5.24
C ILE A 6 -8.51 24.34 5.50
N ILE A 7 -8.22 25.62 5.80
CA ILE A 7 -9.25 26.62 6.07
C ILE A 7 -10.10 26.80 4.80
N GLY A 8 -11.42 26.59 4.94
CA GLY A 8 -12.37 26.69 3.83
C GLY A 8 -12.59 25.39 3.05
N THR A 9 -11.87 24.31 3.36
CA THR A 9 -12.14 22.99 2.76
C THR A 9 -13.45 22.43 3.30
N LYS A 10 -14.28 21.88 2.42
CA LYS A 10 -15.50 21.16 2.78
C LYS A 10 -15.36 19.70 2.38
N VAL A 11 -15.81 18.80 3.25
CA VAL A 11 -15.97 17.40 2.89
C VAL A 11 -17.16 17.30 1.95
N VAL A 12 -16.96 16.68 0.79
CA VAL A 12 -18.01 16.35 -0.19
C VAL A 12 -17.99 14.84 -0.35
N PHE A 13 -19.15 14.21 -0.22
CA PHE A 13 -19.29 12.77 -0.35
C PHE A 13 -19.27 12.34 -1.83
N PRO A 14 -18.88 11.08 -2.13
CA PRO A 14 -19.00 10.54 -3.47
C PRO A 14 -20.46 10.53 -3.95
N ASP A 15 -20.71 10.93 -5.21
CA ASP A 15 -22.04 10.80 -5.83
C ASP A 15 -22.40 9.35 -6.18
N LEU A 16 -21.37 8.53 -6.44
CA LEU A 16 -21.49 7.13 -6.79
C LEU A 16 -20.57 6.29 -5.91
N THR A 17 -21.08 5.15 -5.48
CA THR A 17 -20.32 4.13 -4.75
C THR A 17 -20.56 2.78 -5.39
N PHE A 18 -19.63 1.86 -5.17
CA PHE A 18 -19.71 0.48 -5.66
C PHE A 18 -19.09 -0.43 -4.60
N LYS A 19 -19.41 -1.73 -4.65
CA LYS A 19 -18.92 -2.70 -3.66
C LYS A 19 -17.63 -3.39 -4.09
N GLU A 20 -17.61 -3.90 -5.31
CA GLU A 20 -16.51 -4.74 -5.82
C GLU A 20 -15.94 -4.18 -7.11
N LYS A 21 -16.79 -3.99 -8.13
CA LYS A 21 -16.38 -3.44 -9.43
C LYS A 21 -17.42 -2.51 -10.02
N MET A 22 -16.97 -1.53 -10.78
CA MET A 22 -17.82 -0.65 -11.58
C MET A 22 -17.14 -0.34 -12.93
N PRO A 23 -17.69 -0.80 -14.06
CA PRO A 23 -17.17 -0.42 -15.37
C PRO A 23 -17.51 1.05 -15.68
N ILE A 24 -16.55 1.75 -16.26
CA ILE A 24 -16.69 3.11 -16.78
C ILE A 24 -16.11 3.13 -18.20
N SER A 25 -16.82 3.80 -19.11
CA SER A 25 -16.30 4.08 -20.45
C SER A 25 -15.96 5.56 -20.58
N MET A 26 -14.75 5.86 -21.07
CA MET A 26 -14.32 7.21 -21.44
C MET A 26 -13.97 7.22 -22.92
N GLY A 27 -14.94 7.62 -23.76
CA GLY A 27 -14.85 7.44 -25.21
C GLY A 27 -14.70 5.96 -25.56
N ASN A 28 -13.61 5.59 -26.23
CA ASN A 28 -13.30 4.21 -26.60
C ASN A 28 -12.48 3.46 -25.53
N THR A 29 -12.16 4.10 -24.40
CA THR A 29 -11.38 3.48 -23.32
C THR A 29 -12.33 2.84 -22.31
N GLN A 30 -12.14 1.55 -22.06
CA GLN A 30 -12.83 0.83 -20.98
C GLN A 30 -11.94 0.87 -19.73
N ILE A 31 -12.55 1.24 -18.60
CA ILE A 31 -11.90 1.34 -17.30
C ILE A 31 -12.76 0.55 -16.32
N GLU A 32 -12.17 -0.37 -15.56
CA GLU A 32 -12.81 -1.03 -14.44
C GLU A 32 -12.35 -0.36 -13.14
N LEU A 33 -13.26 0.28 -12.41
CA LEU A 33 -13.00 0.61 -11.02
C LEU A 33 -13.15 -0.67 -10.22
N MET A 34 -12.17 -0.96 -9.39
CA MET A 34 -12.11 -2.18 -8.59
C MET A 34 -11.81 -1.83 -7.15
N HIS A 35 -12.48 -2.52 -6.24
CA HIS A 35 -12.10 -2.64 -4.86
C HIS A 35 -11.54 -4.06 -4.70
N ILE A 36 -10.23 -4.20 -4.88
CA ILE A 36 -9.56 -5.51 -4.89
C ILE A 36 -9.47 -6.09 -3.46
N GLY A 37 -9.32 -5.21 -2.48
CA GLY A 37 -9.24 -5.51 -1.06
C GLY A 37 -8.55 -4.40 -0.27
N ALA A 38 -8.48 -4.58 1.04
CA ALA A 38 -7.82 -3.63 1.93
C ALA A 38 -6.32 -3.55 1.65
N SER A 39 -5.77 -2.34 1.68
CA SER A 39 -4.33 -2.09 1.55
C SER A 39 -3.88 -0.93 2.43
N HIS A 40 -3.46 0.19 1.83
CA HIS A 40 -3.11 1.42 2.52
C HIS A 40 -4.27 1.92 3.39
N SER A 41 -5.49 1.91 2.82
CA SER A 41 -6.76 2.13 3.49
C SER A 41 -7.69 0.89 3.37
N PRO A 42 -8.74 0.79 4.20
CA PRO A 42 -9.71 -0.31 4.11
C PRO A 42 -10.48 -0.36 2.78
N ASP A 43 -10.69 0.79 2.13
CA ASP A 43 -11.51 0.96 0.93
C ASP A 43 -10.72 1.57 -0.24
N ASP A 44 -9.50 1.09 -0.48
CA ASP A 44 -8.70 1.55 -1.63
C ASP A 44 -9.34 1.14 -2.96
N ILE A 45 -9.34 2.07 -3.93
CA ILE A 45 -9.91 1.86 -5.27
C ILE A 45 -8.80 1.86 -6.30
N GLN A 46 -8.79 0.83 -7.14
CA GLN A 46 -7.87 0.70 -8.28
C GLN A 46 -8.63 0.89 -9.59
N LEU A 47 -7.99 1.49 -10.60
CA LEU A 47 -8.52 1.59 -11.96
C LEU A 47 -7.73 0.66 -12.87
N TRP A 48 -8.43 -0.27 -13.51
CA TRP A 48 -7.85 -1.23 -14.44
C TRP A 48 -8.28 -0.93 -15.87
N LEU A 49 -7.30 -0.81 -16.76
CA LEU A 49 -7.49 -0.59 -18.19
C LEU A 49 -7.11 -1.88 -18.93
N PRO A 50 -8.05 -2.81 -19.13
CA PRO A 50 -7.73 -4.16 -19.60
C PRO A 50 -7.10 -4.20 -21.00
N GLN A 51 -7.49 -3.30 -21.92
CA GLN A 51 -6.94 -3.30 -23.29
C GLN A 51 -5.47 -2.88 -23.32
N GLN A 52 -5.06 -1.98 -22.43
CA GLN A 52 -3.71 -1.46 -22.32
C GLN A 52 -2.86 -2.25 -21.30
N LYS A 53 -3.50 -3.10 -20.49
CA LYS A 53 -2.91 -3.74 -19.30
C LYS A 53 -2.28 -2.72 -18.34
N ILE A 54 -2.97 -1.60 -18.09
CA ILE A 54 -2.49 -0.54 -17.18
C ILE A 54 -3.32 -0.59 -15.90
N LEU A 55 -2.64 -0.61 -14.76
CA LEU A 55 -3.25 -0.46 -13.43
C LEU A 55 -2.87 0.89 -12.83
N ILE A 56 -3.86 1.71 -12.50
CA ILE A 56 -3.67 2.86 -11.59
C ILE A 56 -4.05 2.34 -10.21
N SER A 57 -3.05 2.10 -9.37
CA SER A 57 -3.22 1.37 -8.11
C SER A 57 -3.58 2.26 -6.93
N GLY A 58 -3.42 3.59 -7.06
CA GLY A 58 -3.38 4.48 -5.91
C GLY A 58 -2.32 4.03 -4.91
N ASP A 59 -2.54 4.33 -3.64
CA ASP A 59 -1.62 3.98 -2.55
C ASP A 59 -1.64 2.49 -2.18
N THR A 60 -2.30 1.61 -2.95
CA THR A 60 -2.04 0.17 -2.83
C THR A 60 -0.61 -0.20 -3.26
N ALA A 61 0.08 0.65 -4.03
CA ALA A 61 1.46 0.45 -4.47
C ALA A 61 2.32 1.70 -4.29
N PHE A 62 3.59 1.52 -3.92
CA PHE A 62 4.53 2.62 -3.69
C PHE A 62 5.84 2.42 -4.45
N ASN A 63 6.20 3.40 -5.29
CA ASN A 63 7.50 3.46 -5.96
C ASN A 63 8.34 4.60 -5.40
N GLU A 64 9.67 4.43 -5.39
CA GLU A 64 10.70 5.41 -4.97
C GLU A 64 10.65 5.84 -3.48
N ARG A 65 9.47 5.80 -2.85
CA ARG A 65 9.18 6.15 -1.47
C ARG A 65 8.78 4.92 -0.66
N MET A 66 9.08 4.92 0.63
CA MET A 66 8.61 3.90 1.58
C MET A 66 7.11 4.08 1.85
N LEU A 67 6.36 2.97 1.81
CA LEU A 67 4.95 2.95 2.15
C LEU A 67 4.73 3.25 3.64
N PRO A 68 3.78 4.11 4.01
CA PRO A 68 3.40 4.32 5.41
C PRO A 68 2.41 3.25 5.87
N ILE A 69 2.55 2.80 7.13
CA ILE A 69 1.58 1.94 7.79
C ILE A 69 0.89 2.75 8.89
N PHE A 70 -0.43 2.83 8.82
CA PHE A 70 -1.25 3.53 9.79
C PHE A 70 -1.95 2.57 10.75
N SER A 71 -2.63 3.11 11.75
CA SER A 71 -3.41 2.31 12.71
C SER A 71 -4.58 1.56 12.07
N HIS A 72 -5.05 1.97 10.89
CA HIS A 72 -6.14 1.32 10.16
C HIS A 72 -5.64 0.40 9.02
N THR A 73 -4.35 0.45 8.70
CA THR A 73 -3.73 -0.39 7.67
C THR A 73 -3.63 -1.82 8.21
N ASN A 74 -4.05 -2.82 7.44
CA ASN A 74 -3.84 -4.23 7.78
C ASN A 74 -2.77 -4.80 6.84
N ALA A 75 -1.57 -5.08 7.38
CA ALA A 75 -0.44 -5.53 6.57
C ALA A 75 -0.66 -6.93 5.95
N ALA A 76 -1.32 -7.85 6.67
CA ALA A 76 -1.64 -9.17 6.14
C ALA A 76 -2.63 -9.09 4.98
N ALA A 77 -3.72 -8.34 5.16
CA ALA A 77 -4.72 -8.13 4.12
C ALA A 77 -4.15 -7.42 2.89
N TRP A 78 -3.19 -6.50 3.07
CA TRP A 78 -2.51 -5.85 1.95
C TRP A 78 -1.69 -6.86 1.12
N ILE A 79 -1.01 -7.80 1.76
CA ILE A 79 -0.29 -8.87 1.04
C ILE A 79 -1.28 -9.72 0.21
N GLU A 80 -2.42 -10.12 0.78
CA GLU A 80 -3.47 -10.86 0.06
C GLU A 80 -4.08 -10.04 -1.10
N THR A 81 -4.28 -8.74 -0.90
CA THR A 81 -4.74 -7.82 -1.94
C THR A 81 -3.72 -7.74 -3.08
N TRP A 82 -2.43 -7.77 -2.76
CA TRP A 82 -1.38 -7.73 -3.77
C TRP A 82 -1.33 -8.99 -4.64
N ASP A 83 -1.60 -10.19 -4.09
CA ASP A 83 -1.70 -11.42 -4.89
C ASP A 83 -2.76 -11.30 -5.99
N LYS A 84 -3.87 -10.62 -5.70
CA LYS A 84 -4.93 -10.35 -6.68
C LYS A 84 -4.51 -9.32 -7.73
N ILE A 85 -3.65 -8.36 -7.37
CA ILE A 85 -3.06 -7.40 -8.32
C ILE A 85 -2.11 -8.10 -9.28
N GLU A 86 -1.27 -9.01 -8.76
CA GLU A 86 -0.35 -9.81 -9.58
C GLU A 86 -1.12 -10.65 -10.62
N ALA A 87 -2.27 -11.20 -10.24
CA ALA A 87 -3.14 -11.96 -11.14
C ALA A 87 -3.74 -11.16 -12.31
N LEU A 88 -3.73 -9.82 -12.26
CA LEU A 88 -4.14 -8.98 -13.39
C LEU A 88 -3.08 -8.91 -14.50
N GLU A 89 -1.84 -9.29 -14.20
CA GLU A 89 -0.68 -9.18 -15.09
C GLU A 89 -0.54 -7.79 -15.75
N PRO A 90 -0.50 -6.70 -14.96
CA PRO A 90 -0.33 -5.35 -15.50
C PRO A 90 1.01 -5.22 -16.22
N ALA A 91 0.98 -4.67 -17.43
CA ALA A 91 2.19 -4.29 -18.17
C ALA A 91 2.81 -3.00 -17.62
N LEU A 92 1.99 -2.14 -17.01
CA LEU A 92 2.41 -0.89 -16.38
C LEU A 92 1.53 -0.61 -15.15
N ILE A 93 2.17 -0.17 -14.07
CA ILE A 93 1.51 0.27 -12.84
C ILE A 93 1.81 1.74 -12.61
N ILE A 94 0.76 2.53 -12.35
CA ILE A 94 0.83 3.92 -11.93
C ILE A 94 0.50 3.97 -10.43
N PRO A 95 1.51 4.08 -9.54
CA PRO A 95 1.31 4.12 -8.10
C PRO A 95 0.73 5.47 -7.63
N GLY A 96 0.22 5.51 -6.40
CA GLY A 96 -0.18 6.78 -5.77
C GLY A 96 1.01 7.71 -5.50
N HIS A 97 2.21 7.14 -5.35
CA HIS A 97 3.47 7.86 -5.21
C HIS A 97 4.62 7.24 -6.01
N GLY A 98 5.40 8.11 -6.66
CA GLY A 98 6.55 7.76 -7.49
C GLY A 98 6.19 7.63 -8.98
N GLU A 99 7.20 7.39 -9.80
CA GLU A 99 7.01 7.24 -11.24
C GLU A 99 6.33 5.92 -11.63
N PRO A 100 5.60 5.86 -12.76
CA PRO A 100 5.09 4.62 -13.33
C PRO A 100 6.18 3.57 -13.52
N THR A 101 5.85 2.30 -13.25
CA THR A 101 6.85 1.22 -13.29
C THR A 101 6.22 -0.13 -13.61
N ASP A 102 7.05 -1.17 -13.72
CA ASP A 102 6.64 -2.55 -13.98
C ASP A 102 6.28 -3.31 -12.68
N LEU A 103 5.52 -4.40 -12.81
CA LEU A 103 5.06 -5.24 -11.71
C LEU A 103 6.20 -5.77 -10.84
N ALA A 104 7.30 -6.22 -11.44
CA ALA A 104 8.41 -6.83 -10.71
C ALA A 104 9.16 -5.80 -9.86
N THR A 105 9.32 -4.58 -10.37
CA THR A 105 9.97 -3.48 -9.65
C THR A 105 9.12 -3.02 -8.48
N ILE A 106 7.82 -2.78 -8.68
CA ILE A 106 6.94 -2.27 -7.61
C ILE A 106 6.67 -3.30 -6.51
N THR A 107 6.63 -4.59 -6.85
CA THR A 107 6.43 -5.70 -5.89
C THR A 107 7.52 -5.72 -4.83
N LYS A 108 8.78 -5.49 -5.22
CA LYS A 108 9.94 -5.42 -4.31
C LYS A 108 9.80 -4.37 -3.21
N PHE A 109 9.10 -3.28 -3.52
CA PHE A 109 9.00 -2.13 -2.61
C PHE A 109 7.63 -2.02 -1.95
N THR A 110 6.69 -2.90 -2.30
CA THR A 110 5.36 -2.98 -1.68
C THR A 110 5.19 -4.30 -0.95
N LYS A 111 4.87 -5.39 -1.67
CA LYS A 111 4.62 -6.71 -1.06
C LYS A 111 5.85 -7.28 -0.37
N ASP A 112 7.01 -7.26 -1.01
CA ASP A 112 8.22 -7.87 -0.43
C ASP A 112 8.67 -7.12 0.83
N TYR A 113 8.43 -5.79 0.91
CA TYR A 113 8.64 -5.03 2.14
C TYR A 113 7.71 -5.47 3.27
N LEU A 114 6.41 -5.62 2.97
CA LEU A 114 5.42 -6.06 3.95
C LEU A 114 5.70 -7.48 4.45
N VAL A 115 6.03 -8.39 3.53
CA VAL A 115 6.41 -9.78 3.86
C VAL A 115 7.66 -9.79 4.72
N TYR A 116 8.71 -9.08 4.30
CA TYR A 116 9.96 -8.97 5.06
C TYR A 116 9.68 -8.47 6.48
N MET A 117 8.96 -7.36 6.63
CA MET A 117 8.70 -6.78 7.94
C MET A 117 7.88 -7.69 8.84
N ARG A 118 6.85 -8.36 8.31
CA ARG A 118 6.07 -9.32 9.08
C ARG A 118 6.92 -10.51 9.53
N THR A 119 7.75 -11.06 8.64
CA THR A 119 8.67 -12.15 8.99
C THR A 119 9.70 -11.75 10.05
N GLU A 120 10.26 -10.54 10.00
CA GLU A 120 11.19 -10.10 11.04
C GLU A 120 10.50 -9.80 12.37
N VAL A 121 9.26 -9.27 12.34
CA VAL A 121 8.45 -9.08 13.54
C VAL A 121 8.04 -10.41 14.17
N GLU A 122 7.69 -11.41 13.36
CA GLU A 122 7.39 -12.77 13.82
C GLU A 122 8.56 -13.34 14.62
N LYS A 123 9.80 -13.21 14.12
CA LYS A 123 11.00 -13.61 14.87
C LYS A 123 11.15 -12.89 16.20
N VAL A 124 10.86 -11.59 16.24
CA VAL A 124 10.90 -10.82 17.49
C VAL A 124 9.88 -11.35 18.49
N ILE A 125 8.67 -11.68 18.04
CA ILE A 125 7.61 -12.23 18.90
C ILE A 125 7.98 -13.63 19.38
N ASP A 126 8.47 -14.50 18.49
CA ASP A 126 8.90 -15.87 18.81
C ASP A 126 10.04 -15.93 19.83
N ASP A 127 10.89 -14.90 19.85
CA ASP A 127 11.99 -14.73 20.81
C ASP A 127 11.57 -13.99 22.10
N ASP A 128 10.26 -13.86 22.38
CA ASP A 128 9.68 -13.11 23.52
C ASP A 128 10.12 -11.63 23.57
N GLY A 129 10.48 -11.05 22.41
CA GLY A 129 10.93 -9.68 22.24
C GLY A 129 9.79 -8.67 22.23
N GLY A 130 10.11 -7.40 22.45
CA GLY A 130 9.15 -6.31 22.50
C GLY A 130 9.38 -5.23 21.44
N LEU A 131 8.77 -4.06 21.68
CA LEU A 131 8.91 -2.90 20.80
C LEU A 131 10.37 -2.45 20.61
N TYR A 132 11.25 -2.66 21.59
CA TYR A 132 12.66 -2.27 21.50
C TYR A 132 13.39 -3.06 20.41
N GLU A 133 13.19 -4.38 20.39
CA GLU A 133 13.72 -5.29 19.38
C GLU A 133 13.07 -5.00 18.02
N ALA A 134 11.75 -4.78 17.98
CA ALA A 134 11.05 -4.41 16.74
C ALA A 134 11.61 -3.12 16.10
N TYR A 135 11.92 -2.08 16.89
CA TYR A 135 12.56 -0.86 16.39
C TYR A 135 13.98 -1.08 15.85
N SER A 136 14.61 -2.19 16.20
CA SER A 136 15.98 -2.53 15.86
C SER A 136 16.10 -3.46 14.63
N ILE A 137 14.96 -3.88 14.05
CA ILE A 137 14.92 -4.66 12.79
C ILE A 137 15.70 -3.93 11.69
N ASP A 138 16.61 -4.65 11.02
CA ASP A 138 17.49 -4.09 9.99
C ASP A 138 16.78 -3.83 8.65
N GLN A 139 16.25 -2.63 8.48
CA GLN A 139 15.60 -2.22 7.23
C GLN A 139 16.59 -1.61 6.20
N SER A 140 17.89 -1.85 6.31
CA SER A 140 18.92 -1.18 5.50
C SER A 140 18.75 -1.37 3.99
N MET A 141 18.16 -2.48 3.54
CA MET A 141 17.83 -2.73 2.14
C MET A 141 16.84 -1.70 1.56
N PHE A 142 16.04 -1.04 2.41
CA PHE A 142 15.06 -0.02 2.01
C PHE A 142 15.54 1.42 2.27
N ARG A 143 16.79 1.62 2.73
CA ARG A 143 17.31 2.94 3.15
C ARG A 143 17.27 4.01 2.05
N ASN A 144 17.33 3.58 0.79
CA ASN A 144 17.35 4.46 -0.39
C ASN A 144 15.94 4.83 -0.84
N ARG A 145 14.89 4.48 -0.10
CA ARG A 145 13.52 4.90 -0.39
C ARG A 145 13.26 6.26 0.24
N GLY A 146 12.54 7.12 -0.46
CA GLY A 146 12.01 8.37 0.08
C GLY A 146 11.25 8.14 1.38
N THR A 147 11.34 9.09 2.29
CA THR A 147 10.74 9.04 3.65
C THR A 147 11.13 7.86 4.53
N PHE A 148 12.20 7.13 4.19
CA PHE A 148 12.69 6.02 5.01
C PHE A 148 12.97 6.46 6.46
N ARG A 149 13.66 7.59 6.66
CA ARG A 149 14.08 8.06 8.00
C ARG A 149 12.89 8.36 8.90
N GLU A 150 11.79 8.77 8.32
CA GLU A 150 10.54 9.12 8.99
C GLU A 150 9.70 7.89 9.31
N LEU A 151 9.66 6.90 8.40
CA LEU A 151 8.69 5.81 8.45
C LEU A 151 9.22 4.47 8.96
N HIS A 152 10.48 4.10 8.72
CA HIS A 152 10.97 2.73 8.99
C HIS A 152 10.67 2.22 10.41
N LYS A 153 10.94 3.04 11.44
CA LYS A 153 10.63 2.70 12.83
C LYS A 153 9.13 2.69 13.14
N GLN A 154 8.38 3.62 12.54
CA GLN A 154 6.92 3.67 12.73
C GLN A 154 6.26 2.44 12.11
N ASN A 155 6.69 2.02 10.93
CA ASN A 155 6.19 0.81 10.29
C ASN A 155 6.51 -0.43 11.13
N ALA A 156 7.72 -0.55 11.66
CA ALA A 156 8.08 -1.65 12.57
C ALA A 156 7.19 -1.69 13.82
N GLU A 157 6.97 -0.54 14.49
CA GLU A 157 6.05 -0.42 15.62
C GLU A 157 4.63 -0.86 15.27
N ARG A 158 4.13 -0.40 14.11
CA ARG A 158 2.75 -0.65 13.69
C ARG A 158 2.51 -2.11 13.34
N ILE A 159 3.45 -2.74 12.63
CA ILE A 159 3.36 -4.15 12.29
C ILE A 159 3.50 -5.00 13.57
N PHE A 160 4.44 -4.68 14.45
CA PHE A 160 4.57 -5.38 15.74
C PHE A 160 3.26 -5.33 16.53
N LYS A 161 2.66 -4.15 16.69
CA LYS A 161 1.38 -4.00 17.40
C LYS A 161 0.20 -4.70 16.72
N GLN A 162 0.25 -4.90 15.39
CA GLN A 162 -0.77 -5.68 14.69
C GLN A 162 -0.60 -7.16 15.06
N MET A 163 0.62 -7.66 14.96
CA MET A 163 0.93 -9.09 15.11
C MET A 163 0.95 -9.58 16.56
N GLU A 164 1.25 -8.73 17.55
CA GLU A 164 1.25 -9.07 18.98
C GLU A 164 -0.11 -9.62 19.47
N PHE A 165 -1.19 -9.33 18.75
CA PHE A 165 -2.55 -9.77 19.07
C PHE A 165 -3.21 -10.62 17.97
N GLU A 166 -2.46 -11.05 16.96
CA GLU A 166 -2.90 -12.03 15.95
C GLU A 166 -2.91 -13.45 16.55
#